data_AF-A0A3N5QK19-F1
#
_entry.id   AF-A0A3N5QK19-F1
#
_cell.length_a   1.000
_cell.length_b   1.000
_cell.length_c   1.000
_cell.angle_alpha   90.00
_cell.angle_beta   90.00
_cell.angle_gamma   90.00
#
_symmetry.space_group_name_H-M   'P 1'
#
loop_
_entity.id
_entity.type
_entity.pdbx_description
1 polymer ?
#
loop_
_entity_poly.entity_id
_entity_poly.type
_entity_poly.pdbx_seq_one_letter_code
_entity_poly.pdbx_strand_id
1 'polypeptide(L)'
;MPFSIEPDETDTFMEEITVAANTAEMLETLGAPLEVDPVTLDREKALIDAVAKRQQTTPLKNYSTALAASGFLKTYGQSIAFDVGQVRAALTNKLLEIANCGEIKYELKALELLGKHSDISLFTDKSEITINYNSPDALEAAIKERVKRLLNADIIDMTPNGIDLDEELGVYTPEPEEAEGEEEE
;
A
#
# COMPACT_ATOMS: atom_id res chain seq x y z
N MET A 1 1.47 12.06 47.64
CA MET A 1 0.72 11.54 46.49
C MET A 1 0.54 10.04 46.71
N PRO A 2 -0.69 9.51 46.81
CA PRO A 2 -0.86 8.06 46.89
C PRO A 2 -0.53 7.46 45.52
N PHE A 3 0.23 6.37 45.49
CA PHE A 3 0.48 5.62 44.27
C PHE A 3 -0.84 4.99 43.80
N SER A 4 -1.17 5.12 42.52
CA SER A 4 -2.29 4.37 41.93
C SER A 4 -1.98 2.88 42.01
N ILE A 5 -2.97 2.07 42.39
CA ILE A 5 -2.88 0.60 42.48
C ILE A 5 -3.51 -0.04 41.22
N GLU A 6 -3.97 0.78 40.28
CA GLU A 6 -4.45 0.31 38.99
C GLU A 6 -3.30 -0.31 38.20
N PRO A 7 -3.54 -1.39 37.44
CA PRO A 7 -2.52 -1.98 36.58
C PRO A 7 -2.09 -0.96 35.52
N ASP A 8 -0.78 -0.83 35.34
CA ASP A 8 -0.19 0.06 34.34
C ASP A 8 -0.33 -0.61 32.97
N GLU A 9 -1.49 -0.45 32.35
CA GLU A 9 -1.82 -0.97 31.02
C GLU A 9 -1.56 0.11 29.97
N THR A 10 -1.09 -0.29 28.79
CA THR A 10 -0.90 0.64 27.67
C THR A 10 -2.22 0.87 26.96
N ASP A 11 -2.61 2.13 26.77
CA ASP A 11 -3.89 2.50 26.15
C ASP A 11 -3.84 2.41 24.61
N THR A 12 -2.67 2.63 24.02
CA THR A 12 -2.50 2.69 22.56
C THR A 12 -1.48 1.68 22.03
N PHE A 13 -1.71 1.23 20.78
CA PHE A 13 -0.75 0.38 20.06
C PHE A 13 0.65 0.99 19.98
N MET A 14 0.73 2.30 19.81
CA MET A 14 2.00 3.02 19.76
C MET A 14 2.72 3.00 21.11
N GLU A 15 1.99 3.18 22.21
CA GLU A 15 2.56 3.04 23.55
C GLU A 15 3.08 1.63 23.79
N GLU A 16 2.32 0.59 23.41
CA GLU A 16 2.78 -0.80 23.54
C GLU A 16 4.05 -1.08 22.74
N ILE A 17 4.14 -0.58 21.50
CA ILE A 17 5.39 -0.60 20.72
C ILE A 17 6.51 0.11 21.46
N THR A 18 6.27 1.32 21.97
CA THR A 18 7.32 2.12 22.62
C THR A 18 7.85 1.44 23.88
N VAL A 19 6.97 0.84 24.69
CA VAL A 19 7.35 0.12 25.92
C VAL A 19 8.18 -1.11 25.56
N ALA A 20 7.72 -1.93 24.60
CA ALA A 20 8.44 -3.11 24.15
C ALA A 20 9.80 -2.76 23.53
N ALA A 21 9.84 -1.72 22.69
CA ALA A 21 11.04 -1.22 22.04
C ALA A 21 12.09 -0.72 23.05
N ASN A 22 11.66 0.11 24.02
CA ASN A 22 12.54 0.62 25.08
C ASN A 22 13.07 -0.51 25.97
N THR A 23 12.23 -1.51 26.25
CA THR A 23 12.63 -2.69 27.02
C THR A 23 13.66 -3.52 26.26
N ALA A 24 13.45 -3.74 24.96
CA ALA A 24 14.41 -4.47 24.12
C ALA A 24 15.74 -3.72 23.98
N GLU A 25 15.73 -2.40 23.84
CA GLU A 25 16.94 -1.59 23.83
C GLU A 25 17.70 -1.68 25.16
N MET A 26 17.00 -1.62 26.29
CA MET A 26 17.63 -1.82 27.60
C MET A 26 18.29 -3.20 27.69
N LEU A 27 17.60 -4.25 27.25
CA LEU A 27 18.16 -5.61 27.21
C LEU A 27 19.39 -5.71 26.30
N GLU A 28 19.38 -5.05 25.14
CA GLU A 28 20.53 -4.96 24.24
C GLU A 28 21.73 -4.29 24.95
N THR A 29 21.50 -3.18 25.66
CA THR A 29 22.57 -2.51 26.42
C THR A 29 23.12 -3.35 27.57
N LEU A 30 22.31 -4.25 28.13
CA LEU A 30 22.71 -5.22 29.15
C LEU A 30 23.41 -6.46 28.55
N GLY A 31 23.54 -6.52 27.22
CA GLY A 31 24.27 -7.58 26.50
C GLY A 31 23.40 -8.76 26.09
N ALA A 32 22.08 -8.59 25.96
CA ALA A 32 21.20 -9.64 25.45
C ALA A 32 21.56 -9.99 23.98
N PRO A 33 21.81 -11.26 23.67
CA PRO A 33 22.21 -11.67 22.32
C PRO A 33 21.03 -11.56 21.35
N LEU A 34 21.29 -11.02 20.16
CA LEU A 34 20.36 -11.11 19.03
C LEU A 34 20.59 -12.44 18.31
N GLU A 35 19.81 -13.45 18.69
CA GLU A 35 19.85 -14.76 18.04
C GLU A 35 18.91 -14.75 16.82
N VAL A 36 19.50 -14.62 15.63
CA VAL A 36 18.80 -14.81 14.35
C VAL A 36 19.46 -15.99 13.65
N ASP A 37 18.77 -17.12 13.59
CA ASP A 37 19.23 -18.29 12.85
C ASP A 37 18.74 -18.19 11.39
N PRO A 38 19.58 -18.47 10.37
CA PRO A 38 19.11 -18.55 8.99
C PRO A 38 17.92 -19.49 8.78
N VAL A 39 17.73 -20.50 9.65
CA VAL A 39 16.59 -21.41 9.63
C VAL A 39 15.30 -20.78 10.17
N THR A 40 15.39 -19.81 11.10
CA THR A 40 14.22 -19.13 11.71
C THR A 40 13.89 -17.78 11.09
N LEU A 41 14.75 -17.27 10.22
CA LEU A 41 14.65 -15.98 9.55
C LEU A 41 13.26 -15.68 8.95
N ASP A 42 12.65 -16.63 8.26
CA ASP A 42 11.33 -16.42 7.65
C ASP A 42 10.22 -16.26 8.68
N ARG A 43 10.31 -16.97 9.82
CA ARG A 43 9.36 -16.82 10.92
C ARG A 43 9.51 -15.47 11.60
N GLU A 44 10.74 -15.03 11.83
CA GLU A 44 11.02 -13.74 12.44
C GLU A 44 10.55 -12.58 11.55
N LYS A 45 10.77 -12.68 10.23
CA LYS A 45 10.19 -11.74 9.26
C LYS A 45 8.67 -11.70 9.34
N ALA A 46 8.01 -12.86 9.44
CA ALA A 46 6.56 -12.92 9.55
C ALA A 46 6.04 -12.26 10.85
N LEU A 47 6.79 -12.37 11.96
CA LEU A 47 6.47 -11.72 13.22
C LEU A 47 6.60 -10.20 13.12
N ILE A 48 7.65 -9.69 12.47
CA ILE A 48 7.83 -8.26 12.22
C ILE A 48 6.71 -7.74 11.29
N ASP A 49 6.38 -8.48 10.23
CA ASP A 49 5.28 -8.14 9.33
C ASP A 49 3.92 -8.11 10.03
N ALA A 50 3.69 -9.00 11.01
CA ALA A 50 2.46 -9.00 11.80
C ALA A 50 2.34 -7.73 12.67
N VAL A 51 3.45 -7.22 13.22
CA VAL A 51 3.47 -5.93 13.93
C VAL A 51 3.27 -4.78 12.96
N ALA A 52 4.07 -4.72 11.89
CA ALA A 52 4.13 -3.56 11.00
C ALA A 52 2.87 -3.40 10.13
N LYS A 53 2.33 -4.50 9.57
CA LYS A 53 1.20 -4.45 8.62
C LYS A 53 -0.14 -4.70 9.29
N ARG A 54 -0.18 -5.55 10.32
CA ARG A 54 -1.43 -6.00 10.95
C ARG A 54 -1.66 -5.39 12.33
N GLN A 55 -0.75 -4.54 12.81
CA GLN A 55 -0.82 -3.89 14.11
C GLN A 55 -1.07 -4.88 15.26
N GLN A 56 -0.47 -6.08 15.17
CA GLN A 56 -0.58 -7.09 16.22
C GLN A 56 0.50 -6.86 17.27
N THR A 57 0.11 -6.95 18.54
CA THR A 57 1.00 -6.67 19.67
C THR A 57 1.59 -7.93 20.29
N THR A 58 0.93 -9.07 20.08
CA THR A 58 1.42 -10.38 20.53
C THR A 58 2.88 -10.69 20.12
N PRO A 59 3.32 -10.37 18.87
CA PRO A 59 4.70 -10.62 18.46
C PRO A 59 5.75 -9.73 19.15
N LEU A 60 5.36 -8.60 19.77
CA LEU A 60 6.26 -7.70 20.50
C LEU A 60 6.83 -8.31 21.78
N LYS A 61 6.25 -9.43 22.26
CA LYS A 61 6.81 -10.21 23.37
C LYS A 61 8.15 -10.86 23.03
N ASN A 62 8.45 -11.03 21.74
CA ASN A 62 9.72 -11.58 21.27
C ASN A 62 10.78 -10.48 21.21
N TYR A 63 11.95 -10.74 21.81
CA TYR A 63 13.06 -9.79 21.88
C TYR A 63 13.51 -9.28 20.50
N SER A 64 13.73 -10.18 19.54
CA SER A 64 14.17 -9.82 18.19
C SER A 64 13.17 -8.91 17.46
N THR A 65 11.87 -9.19 17.60
CA THR A 65 10.79 -8.36 17.03
C THR A 65 10.70 -7.00 17.71
N ALA A 66 10.80 -6.95 19.04
CA ALA A 66 10.78 -5.69 19.79
C ALA A 66 12.00 -4.81 19.50
N LEU A 67 13.17 -5.42 19.29
CA LEU A 67 14.38 -4.71 18.88
C LEU A 67 14.26 -4.17 17.45
N ALA A 68 13.68 -4.94 16.53
CA ALA A 68 13.37 -4.43 15.19
C ALA A 68 12.39 -3.25 15.24
N ALA A 69 11.39 -3.30 16.12
CA ALA A 69 10.45 -2.21 16.34
C ALA A 69 11.13 -0.95 16.93
N SER A 70 12.14 -1.09 17.80
CA SER A 70 12.90 0.06 18.32
C SER A 70 13.69 0.78 17.22
N GLY A 71 14.31 0.02 16.31
CA GLY A 71 14.94 0.57 15.10
C GLY A 71 13.95 1.33 14.23
N PHE A 72 12.77 0.74 13.97
CA PHE A 72 11.70 1.37 13.21
C PHE A 72 11.20 2.68 13.87
N LEU A 73 11.02 2.70 15.19
CA LEU A 73 10.57 3.88 15.92
C LEU A 73 11.63 4.99 15.88
N LYS A 74 12.92 4.67 15.95
CA LYS A 74 13.99 5.66 15.80
C LYS A 74 14.03 6.27 14.40
N THR A 75 13.79 5.48 13.36
CA THR A 75 13.83 5.95 11.97
C THR A 75 12.57 6.68 11.54
N TYR A 76 11.39 6.26 12.01
CA TYR A 76 10.10 6.76 11.52
C TYR A 76 9.23 7.42 12.59
N GLY A 77 9.49 7.20 13.87
CA GLY A 77 8.68 7.74 14.98
C GLY A 77 8.61 9.27 14.99
N GLN A 78 9.67 9.96 14.56
CA GLN A 78 9.67 11.42 14.45
C GLN A 78 8.67 11.94 13.41
N SER A 79 8.45 11.21 12.31
CA SER A 79 7.48 11.59 11.27
C SER A 79 6.02 11.29 11.67
N ILE A 80 5.81 10.28 12.51
CA ILE A 80 4.48 9.89 13.01
C ILE A 80 4.06 10.79 14.19
N ALA A 81 5.02 11.39 14.89
CA ALA A 81 4.81 12.22 16.08
C ALA A 81 4.45 13.69 15.79
N PHE A 82 4.35 14.12 14.53
CA PHE A 82 3.89 15.49 14.28
C PHE A 82 2.40 15.60 14.58
N ASP A 83 2.08 16.31 15.67
CA ASP A 83 0.72 16.71 15.99
C ASP A 83 0.09 17.43 14.78
N VAL A 84 -1.15 17.12 14.47
CA VAL A 84 -1.89 17.72 13.35
C VAL A 84 -1.91 19.24 13.48
N GLY A 85 -1.96 19.77 14.71
CA GLY A 85 -1.83 21.20 14.97
C GLY A 85 -0.46 21.77 14.58
N GLN A 86 0.63 21.06 14.88
CA GLN A 86 1.99 21.48 14.52
C GLN A 86 2.24 21.42 13.01
N VAL A 87 1.80 20.36 12.33
CA VAL A 87 1.87 20.25 10.86
C VAL A 87 1.12 21.40 10.21
N ARG A 88 -0.09 21.68 10.71
CA ARG A 88 -0.94 22.76 10.24
C ARG A 88 -0.29 24.13 10.42
N ALA A 89 0.29 24.40 11.59
CA ALA A 89 1.03 25.63 11.86
C ALA A 89 2.25 25.78 10.94
N ALA A 90 3.01 24.70 10.72
CA ALA A 90 4.16 24.70 9.82
C ALA A 90 3.75 24.98 8.36
N LEU A 91 2.66 24.36 7.88
CA LEU A 91 2.12 24.62 6.55
C LEU A 91 1.65 26.06 6.39
N THR A 92 0.92 26.60 7.37
CA THR A 92 0.44 28.00 7.35
C THR A 92 1.62 28.97 7.29
N ASN A 93 2.64 28.78 8.12
CA ASN A 93 3.86 29.59 8.08
C ASN A 93 4.54 29.50 6.71
N LYS A 94 4.60 28.30 6.14
CA LYS A 94 5.20 28.12 4.82
C LYS A 94 4.42 28.83 3.71
N LEU A 95 3.09 28.77 3.75
CA LEU A 95 2.24 29.47 2.79
C LEU A 95 2.36 30.99 2.94
N LEU A 96 2.52 31.51 4.16
CA LEU A 96 2.78 32.94 4.39
C LEU A 96 4.11 33.39 3.78
N GLU A 97 5.16 32.58 3.85
CA GLU A 97 6.42 32.86 3.15
C GLU A 97 6.24 32.91 1.63
N ILE A 98 5.52 31.93 1.07
CA ILE A 98 5.26 31.84 -0.38
C ILE A 98 4.36 33.00 -0.84
N ALA A 99 3.45 33.47 0.02
CA ALA A 99 2.62 34.64 -0.25
C ALA A 99 3.42 35.95 -0.35
N ASN A 100 4.70 35.96 0.04
CA ASN A 100 5.60 37.11 -0.02
C ASN A 100 6.87 36.82 -0.85
N CYS A 101 6.80 35.90 -1.80
CA CYS A 101 7.97 35.48 -2.60
C CYS A 101 8.32 36.41 -3.77
N GLY A 102 7.52 37.44 -4.05
CA GLY A 102 7.73 38.42 -5.12
C GLY A 102 7.20 37.98 -6.49
N GLU A 103 6.78 36.73 -6.64
CA GLU A 103 6.17 36.20 -7.87
C GLU A 103 4.65 36.08 -7.74
N ILE A 104 3.92 36.98 -8.40
CA ILE A 104 2.45 37.11 -8.32
C ILE A 104 1.71 35.77 -8.48
N LYS A 105 2.19 34.89 -9.36
CA LYS A 105 1.57 33.57 -9.61
C LYS A 105 1.58 32.69 -8.36
N TYR A 106 2.73 32.62 -7.67
CA TYR A 106 2.88 31.81 -6.47
C TYR A 106 2.22 32.47 -5.27
N GLU A 107 2.27 33.81 -5.19
CA GLU A 107 1.61 34.58 -4.13
C GLU A 107 0.09 34.40 -4.16
N LEU A 108 -0.54 34.58 -5.32
CA LEU A 108 -1.98 34.37 -5.49
C LEU A 108 -2.39 32.94 -5.14
N LYS A 109 -1.57 31.95 -5.52
CA LYS A 109 -1.86 30.55 -5.20
C LYS A 109 -1.74 30.27 -3.70
N ALA A 110 -0.75 30.83 -3.03
CA ALA A 110 -0.60 30.71 -1.59
C ALA A 110 -1.75 31.37 -0.84
N LEU A 111 -2.20 32.56 -1.28
CA LEU A 111 -3.36 33.25 -0.70
C LEU A 111 -4.67 32.48 -0.91
N GLU A 112 -4.87 31.87 -2.08
CA GLU A 112 -6.00 30.97 -2.34
C GLU A 112 -5.99 29.76 -1.39
N LEU A 113 -4.83 29.10 -1.25
CA LEU A 113 -4.66 27.92 -0.39
C LEU A 113 -4.83 28.27 1.10
N LEU A 114 -4.35 29.43 1.54
CA LEU A 114 -4.59 29.95 2.90
C LEU A 114 -6.08 30.18 3.15
N GLY A 115 -6.83 30.72 2.19
CA GLY A 115 -8.27 30.92 2.36
C GLY A 115 -9.10 29.63 2.31
N LYS A 116 -8.62 28.59 1.60
CA LYS A 116 -9.20 27.23 1.59
C LYS A 116 -8.82 26.41 2.82
N HIS A 117 -7.79 26.84 3.54
CA HIS A 117 -7.36 26.18 4.75
C HIS A 117 -8.47 26.25 5.82
N SER A 118 -8.77 25.10 6.44
CA SER A 118 -9.95 24.91 7.31
C SER A 118 -10.07 25.93 8.45
N ASP A 119 -8.95 26.46 8.95
CA ASP A 119 -8.94 27.42 10.07
C ASP A 119 -9.49 28.81 9.67
N ILE A 120 -9.42 29.19 8.40
CA ILE A 120 -9.82 30.52 7.90
C ILE A 120 -11.14 30.45 7.12
N SER A 121 -11.35 29.38 6.34
CA SER A 121 -12.61 29.07 5.64
C SER A 121 -13.25 30.25 4.89
N LEU A 122 -12.43 31.05 4.19
CA LEU A 122 -12.90 32.20 3.39
C LEU A 122 -13.48 31.76 2.04
N PHE A 123 -13.06 30.61 1.52
CA PHE A 123 -13.53 30.05 0.26
C PHE A 123 -14.36 28.81 0.52
N THR A 124 -15.51 28.71 -0.15
CA THR A 124 -16.35 27.52 -0.17
C THR A 124 -16.48 27.02 -1.60
N ASP A 125 -16.16 25.74 -1.82
CA ASP A 125 -16.32 25.10 -3.11
C ASP A 125 -17.71 24.48 -3.18
N LYS A 126 -18.57 24.99 -4.07
CA LYS A 126 -19.90 24.41 -4.30
C LYS A 126 -19.72 23.11 -5.09
N SER A 127 -19.94 21.96 -4.45
CA SER A 127 -20.08 20.67 -5.12
C SER A 127 -21.55 20.27 -5.21
N GLU A 128 -22.04 20.00 -6.42
CA GLU A 128 -23.36 19.41 -6.62
C GLU A 128 -23.18 17.90 -6.80
N ILE A 129 -23.72 17.11 -5.87
CA ILE A 129 -23.69 15.66 -5.93
C ILE A 129 -25.05 15.18 -6.43
N THR A 130 -25.13 14.79 -7.70
CA THR A 130 -26.33 14.13 -8.25
C THR A 130 -26.28 12.64 -7.94
N ILE A 131 -27.03 12.20 -6.94
CA ILE A 131 -27.16 10.77 -6.61
C ILE A 131 -28.24 10.17 -7.50
N ASN A 132 -27.83 9.42 -8.53
CA ASN A 132 -28.75 8.67 -9.38
C ASN A 132 -29.07 7.32 -8.74
N TYR A 133 -30.29 7.18 -8.19
CA TYR A 133 -30.81 5.89 -7.75
C TYR A 133 -31.46 5.17 -8.94
N ASN A 134 -30.77 4.18 -9.50
CA ASN A 134 -31.40 3.26 -10.43
C ASN A 134 -32.24 2.25 -9.64
N SER A 135 -33.48 2.01 -10.05
CA SER A 135 -34.28 0.93 -9.48
C SER A 135 -33.64 -0.43 -9.82
N PRO A 136 -33.78 -1.44 -8.94
CA PRO A 136 -33.28 -2.79 -9.21
C PRO A 136 -33.74 -3.35 -10.57
N ASP A 137 -35.00 -3.08 -10.93
CA ASP A 137 -35.60 -3.52 -12.19
C ASP A 137 -34.92 -2.88 -13.42
N ALA A 138 -34.54 -1.60 -13.32
CA ALA A 138 -33.83 -0.89 -14.38
C ALA A 138 -32.40 -1.44 -14.56
N LEU A 139 -31.73 -1.80 -13.47
CA LEU A 139 -30.41 -2.43 -13.50
C LEU A 139 -30.48 -3.82 -14.13
N GLU A 140 -31.48 -4.63 -13.77
CA GLU A 140 -31.66 -5.96 -14.34
C GLU A 140 -31.97 -5.91 -15.84
N ALA A 141 -32.81 -4.96 -16.27
CA ALA A 141 -33.11 -4.73 -17.68
C ALA A 141 -31.86 -4.32 -18.46
N ALA A 142 -31.07 -3.39 -17.93
CA ALA A 142 -29.82 -2.94 -18.54
C ALA A 142 -28.77 -4.05 -18.65
N ILE A 143 -28.65 -4.90 -17.62
CA ILE A 143 -27.75 -6.06 -17.63
C ILE A 143 -28.21 -7.08 -18.68
N LYS A 144 -29.51 -7.42 -18.72
CA LYS A 144 -30.06 -8.34 -19.74
C LYS A 144 -29.83 -7.83 -21.15
N GLU A 145 -30.03 -6.53 -21.39
CA GLU A 145 -29.76 -5.92 -22.70
C GLU A 145 -28.27 -6.00 -23.06
N ARG A 146 -27.38 -5.71 -22.10
CA ARG A 146 -25.93 -5.76 -22.32
C ARG A 146 -25.44 -7.18 -22.59
N VAL A 147 -25.92 -8.17 -21.85
CA VAL A 147 -25.59 -9.59 -22.06
C VAL A 147 -26.12 -10.08 -23.41
N LYS A 148 -27.35 -9.72 -23.80
CA LYS A 148 -27.88 -10.06 -25.13
C LYS A 148 -27.03 -9.45 -26.26
N ARG A 149 -26.58 -8.20 -26.10
CA ARG A 149 -25.69 -7.57 -27.08
C ARG A 149 -24.33 -8.27 -27.18
N LEU A 150 -23.79 -8.77 -26.06
CA LEU A 150 -22.52 -9.50 -26.05
C LEU A 150 -22.65 -10.91 -26.63
N LEU A 151 -23.77 -11.59 -26.40
CA LEU A 151 -24.04 -12.92 -26.97
C LEU A 151 -24.34 -12.86 -28.48
N ASN A 152 -24.94 -11.77 -28.94
CA ASN A 152 -25.25 -11.52 -30.35
C ASN A 152 -24.15 -10.72 -31.08
N ALA A 153 -23.02 -10.45 -30.41
CA ALA A 153 -21.85 -9.93 -31.10
C ALA A 153 -21.23 -11.11 -31.85
N ASP A 154 -21.55 -11.23 -33.13
CA ASP A 154 -20.96 -12.23 -34.02
C ASP A 154 -19.44 -12.22 -33.83
N ILE A 155 -18.90 -13.36 -33.42
CA ILE A 155 -17.47 -13.61 -33.48
C ILE A 155 -17.15 -13.57 -34.97
N ILE A 156 -16.61 -12.45 -35.43
CA ILE A 156 -16.01 -12.35 -36.76
C ILE A 156 -14.76 -13.23 -36.66
N ASP A 157 -14.91 -14.51 -36.99
CA ASP A 157 -13.78 -15.38 -37.24
C ASP A 157 -13.10 -14.85 -38.49
N MET A 158 -12.12 -13.97 -38.27
CA MET A 158 -11.32 -13.39 -39.32
C MET A 158 -10.42 -14.50 -39.85
N THR A 159 -10.95 -15.31 -40.76
CA THR A 159 -10.13 -16.11 -41.65
C THR A 159 -9.26 -15.13 -42.44
N PRO A 160 -7.92 -15.17 -42.29
CA PRO A 160 -7.05 -14.26 -43.02
C PRO A 160 -7.22 -14.54 -44.51
N ASN A 161 -7.75 -13.55 -45.24
CA ASN A 161 -7.94 -13.68 -46.67
C ASN A 161 -6.56 -13.67 -47.35
N GLY A 162 -6.15 -14.82 -47.86
CA GLY A 162 -5.19 -14.92 -48.96
C GLY A 162 -3.71 -14.93 -48.59
N ILE A 163 -3.35 -15.33 -47.36
CA ILE A 163 -1.94 -15.60 -47.02
C ILE A 163 -1.78 -17.12 -46.93
N ASP A 164 -1.01 -17.70 -47.85
CA ASP A 164 -0.60 -19.09 -47.78
C ASP A 164 0.45 -19.21 -46.66
N LEU A 165 0.01 -19.66 -45.50
CA LEU A 165 0.85 -19.77 -44.29
C LEU A 165 2.08 -20.66 -44.54
N ASP A 166 2.00 -21.62 -45.46
CA ASP A 166 3.09 -22.51 -45.80
C ASP A 166 4.20 -21.80 -46.60
N GLU A 167 3.87 -20.74 -47.33
CA GLU A 167 4.83 -19.92 -48.08
C GLU A 167 5.62 -18.97 -47.17
N GLU A 168 4.99 -18.47 -46.09
CA GLU A 168 5.63 -17.52 -45.18
C GLU A 168 6.39 -18.19 -44.01
N LEU A 169 5.90 -19.33 -43.52
CA LEU A 169 6.52 -20.07 -42.41
C LEU A 169 7.50 -21.17 -42.84
N GLY A 170 7.49 -21.54 -44.12
CA GLY A 170 8.33 -22.59 -44.70
C GLY A 170 7.79 -23.99 -44.44
N VAL A 171 7.76 -24.81 -45.50
CA VAL A 171 7.29 -26.20 -45.44
C VAL A 171 8.23 -27.04 -44.57
N TYR A 172 7.69 -27.64 -43.52
CA TYR A 172 8.42 -28.58 -42.68
C TYR A 172 8.77 -29.84 -43.48
N THR A 173 10.06 -30.06 -43.76
CA THR A 173 10.56 -31.34 -44.27
C THR A 173 11.00 -32.21 -43.09
N PRO A 174 10.31 -33.33 -42.80
CA PRO A 174 10.80 -34.27 -41.80
C PRO A 174 12.15 -34.86 -42.26
N GLU A 175 13.13 -34.90 -41.37
CA GLU A 175 14.41 -35.57 -41.62
C GLU A 175 14.18 -37.07 -41.87
N PRO A 176 14.95 -37.70 -42.78
CA PRO A 176 14.80 -39.12 -43.08
C PRO A 176 15.12 -39.96 -41.83
N GLU A 177 14.18 -40.81 -41.44
CA GLU A 177 14.41 -41.82 -40.41
C GLU A 177 15.56 -42.74 -40.85
N GLU A 178 16.62 -42.81 -40.03
CA GLU A 178 17.69 -43.78 -40.20
C GLU A 178 17.09 -45.19 -40.08
N ALA A 179 17.19 -45.96 -41.15
CA ALA A 179 16.77 -47.35 -41.17
C ALA A 179 17.66 -48.16 -40.20
N GLU A 180 17.13 -48.46 -39.01
CA GLU A 180 17.71 -49.48 -38.14
C GLU A 180 17.55 -50.84 -38.84
N GLY A 181 18.71 -51.44 -39.14
CA GLY A 181 18.81 -52.70 -39.88
C GLY A 181 18.14 -53.86 -39.16
N GLU A 182 17.44 -54.66 -39.96
CA GLU A 182 16.97 -55.99 -39.62
C GLU A 182 18.18 -56.91 -39.35
N GLU A 183 18.32 -57.41 -38.12
CA GLU A 183 19.15 -58.59 -37.83
C GLU A 183 18.26 -59.84 -37.88
N GLU A 184 18.34 -60.58 -38.99
CA GLU A 184 17.93 -62.00 -39.08
C GLU A 184 19.18 -62.89 -38.97
N GLU A 185 19.28 -63.69 -37.89
CA GLU A 185 19.44 -65.16 -37.84
C GLU A 185 19.71 -65.67 -36.40
#